data_AF-A0A3R7LZJ9-F1
#
_entry.id   AF-A0A3R7LZJ9-F1
#
_cell.length_a   1.000
_cell.length_b   1.000
_cell.length_c   1.000
_cell.angle_alpha   90.00
_cell.angle_beta   90.00
_cell.angle_gamma   90.00
#
_symmetry.space_group_name_H-M   'P 1'
#
loop_
_entity.id
_entity.type
_entity.pdbx_description
1 polymer ?
#
loop_
_entity_poly.entity_id
_entity_poly.type
_entity_poly.pdbx_seq_one_letter_code
_entity_poly.pdbx_strand_id
1 'polypeptide(L)'
;MFIELQVTKHNTHHTTAGKVAAFLNYMTCNFKGWEALREKMKWEIIYIQHAESTPMTGRRDCHITEGEKEVPRLHVASDFWERRVEQYQVQLDAELAFQLVVAASKGRSG
;
A
#
# COMPACT_ATOMS: atom_id res chain seq x y z
N MET A 1 15.85 -8.31 -2.55
CA MET A 1 14.90 -7.20 -2.33
C MET A 1 13.69 -7.48 -3.19
N PHE A 2 12.52 -7.66 -2.59
CA PHE A 2 11.27 -7.86 -3.32
C PHE A 2 10.53 -6.53 -3.33
N ILE A 3 10.13 -6.05 -4.51
CA ILE A 3 9.49 -4.76 -4.68
C ILE A 3 8.13 -5.04 -5.32
N GLU A 4 7.06 -4.82 -4.58
CA GLU A 4 5.70 -4.80 -5.14
C GLU A 4 5.28 -3.35 -5.33
N LEU A 5 4.89 -3.00 -6.56
CA LEU A 5 4.40 -1.66 -6.88
C LEU A 5 2.88 -1.71 -7.05
N GLN A 6 2.15 -1.25 -6.04
CA GLN A 6 0.70 -1.03 -6.14
C GLN A 6 0.41 0.45 -6.38
N VAL A 7 -0.21 0.76 -7.52
CA VAL A 7 -0.66 2.12 -7.84
C VAL A 7 -2.17 2.20 -7.63
N THR A 8 -2.61 3.11 -6.76
CA THR A 8 -4.04 3.38 -6.52
C THR A 8 -4.30 4.86 -6.73
N LYS A 9 -5.20 5.21 -7.68
CA LYS A 9 -5.64 6.59 -7.93
C LYS A 9 -7.05 6.77 -7.38
N HIS A 10 -7.22 7.34 -6.19
CA HIS A 10 -8.54 7.69 -5.65
C HIS A 10 -8.45 8.80 -4.59
N ASN A 11 -9.46 9.67 -4.52
CA ASN A 11 -9.44 10.87 -3.67
C ASN A 11 -9.49 10.61 -2.16
N THR A 12 -10.09 9.51 -1.70
CA THR A 12 -10.16 9.16 -0.28
C THR A 12 -10.63 7.72 -0.11
N HIS A 13 -9.77 6.83 0.39
CA HIS A 13 -10.22 5.64 1.12
C HIS A 13 -9.19 5.26 2.19
N HIS A 14 -9.67 5.05 3.41
CA HIS A 14 -8.88 4.41 4.46
C HIS A 14 -8.46 3.00 4.01
N THR A 15 -7.27 2.57 4.44
CA THR A 15 -6.91 1.15 4.35
C THR A 15 -7.80 0.38 5.31
N THR A 16 -8.67 -0.49 4.80
CA THR A 16 -9.51 -1.34 5.66
C THR A 16 -8.82 -2.67 5.92
N ALA A 17 -9.04 -3.23 7.11
CA ALA A 17 -8.55 -4.56 7.46
C ALA A 17 -9.07 -5.63 6.50
N GLY A 18 -10.27 -5.45 5.95
CA GLY A 18 -10.82 -6.33 4.92
C GLY A 18 -9.95 -6.40 3.66
N LYS A 19 -9.46 -5.25 3.17
CA LYS A 19 -8.56 -5.19 2.00
C LYS A 19 -7.21 -5.81 2.29
N VAL A 20 -6.63 -5.52 3.46
CA VAL A 20 -5.35 -6.12 3.88
C VAL A 20 -5.50 -7.63 4.06
N ALA A 21 -6.59 -8.11 4.66
CA ALA A 21 -6.86 -9.54 4.82
C ALA A 21 -7.03 -10.23 3.46
N ALA A 22 -7.70 -9.59 2.50
CA ALA A 22 -7.84 -10.12 1.15
C ALA A 22 -6.47 -10.23 0.44
N PHE A 23 -5.61 -9.22 0.58
CA PHE A 23 -4.24 -9.26 0.08
C PHE A 23 -3.43 -10.40 0.73
N LEU A 24 -3.42 -10.50 2.06
CA LEU A 24 -2.72 -11.56 2.77
C LEU A 24 -3.19 -12.95 2.33
N ASN A 25 -4.50 -13.14 2.16
CA ASN A 25 -5.07 -14.39 1.67
C ASN A 25 -4.64 -14.68 0.22
N TYR A 26 -4.70 -13.68 -0.65
CA TYR A 26 -4.24 -13.82 -2.03
C TYR A 26 -2.77 -14.26 -2.09
N MET A 27 -1.90 -13.65 -1.28
CA MET A 27 -0.50 -14.02 -1.23
C MET A 27 -0.29 -15.45 -0.71
N THR A 28 -1.02 -15.85 0.33
CA THR A 28 -0.99 -17.25 0.82
C THR A 28 -1.38 -18.25 -0.27
N CYS A 29 -2.41 -17.96 -1.07
CA CYS A 29 -2.88 -18.86 -2.11
C CYS A 29 -1.93 -18.95 -3.31
N ASN A 30 -1.24 -17.85 -3.66
CA ASN A 30 -0.50 -17.76 -4.92
C ASN A 30 1.02 -17.84 -4.76
N PHE A 31 1.55 -17.57 -3.58
CA PHE A 31 2.99 -17.49 -3.35
C PHE A 31 3.48 -18.58 -2.40
N LYS A 32 4.15 -19.60 -2.95
CA LYS A 32 4.77 -20.67 -2.15
C LYS A 32 5.84 -20.08 -1.22
N GLY A 33 5.75 -20.38 0.06
CA GLY A 33 6.65 -19.83 1.09
C GLY A 33 6.26 -18.44 1.58
N TRP A 34 5.05 -17.97 1.27
CA TRP A 34 4.51 -16.69 1.75
C TRP A 34 4.67 -16.52 3.26
N GLU A 35 4.30 -17.52 4.07
CA GLU A 35 4.40 -17.42 5.53
C GLU A 35 5.83 -17.12 6.01
N ALA A 36 6.82 -17.77 5.40
CA ALA A 36 8.23 -17.53 5.72
C ALA A 36 8.69 -16.13 5.28
N LEU A 37 8.23 -15.64 4.12
CA LEU A 37 8.54 -14.27 3.68
C LEU A 37 7.87 -13.22 4.56
N ARG A 38 6.59 -13.41 4.89
CA ARG A 38 5.81 -12.51 5.74
C ARG A 38 6.52 -12.23 7.06
N GLU A 39 7.12 -13.25 7.66
CA GLU A 39 7.82 -13.13 8.95
C GLU A 39 9.26 -12.61 8.83
N LYS A 40 9.99 -12.96 7.77
CA LYS A 40 11.43 -12.67 7.64
C LYS A 40 11.74 -11.36 6.90
N MET A 41 10.79 -10.83 6.16
CA MET A 41 10.99 -9.62 5.35
C MET A 41 10.50 -8.37 6.07
N LYS A 42 11.11 -7.23 5.71
CA LYS A 42 10.55 -5.91 6.02
C LYS A 42 9.50 -5.56 4.96
N TRP A 43 8.39 -4.99 5.40
CA TRP A 43 7.29 -4.57 4.54
C TRP A 43 7.21 -3.06 4.55
N GLU A 44 7.19 -2.45 3.36
CA GLU A 44 7.21 -1.01 3.19
C GLU A 44 6.13 -0.62 2.18
N ILE A 45 5.39 0.44 2.48
CA ILE A 45 4.46 1.06 1.53
C ILE A 45 4.90 2.49 1.29
N ILE A 46 5.08 2.84 0.02
CA ILE A 46 5.47 4.18 -0.40
C ILE A 46 4.26 4.84 -1.07
N TYR A 47 3.70 5.84 -0.41
CA TYR A 47 2.63 6.68 -0.94
C TYR A 47 3.22 7.78 -1.81
N ILE A 48 3.08 7.64 -3.12
CA ILE A 48 3.48 8.67 -4.08
C ILE A 48 2.29 9.61 -4.31
N GLN A 49 2.43 10.87 -3.91
CA GLN A 49 1.39 11.89 -4.01
C GLN A 49 1.73 12.92 -5.09
N HIS A 50 0.71 13.42 -5.78
CA HIS A 50 0.89 14.51 -6.75
C HIS A 50 1.23 15.81 -6.03
N ALA A 51 1.94 16.73 -6.72
CA ALA A 51 2.36 18.02 -6.16
C ALA A 51 1.21 18.82 -5.53
N GLU A 52 0.04 18.77 -6.18
CA GLU A 52 -1.17 19.49 -5.77
C GLU A 52 -2.04 18.71 -4.76
N SER A 53 -1.66 17.47 -4.40
CA SER A 53 -2.41 16.70 -3.41
C SER A 53 -2.19 17.25 -2.00
N THR A 54 -3.23 17.22 -1.18
CA THR A 54 -3.08 17.44 0.26
C THR A 54 -2.12 16.39 0.83
N PRO A 55 -0.98 16.79 1.42
CA PRO A 55 -0.03 15.85 1.98
C PRO A 55 -0.67 14.94 3.01
N MET A 56 -0.22 13.70 3.07
CA MET A 56 -0.50 12.85 4.21
C MET A 56 0.07 13.48 5.48
N THR A 57 -0.74 13.58 6.53
CA THR A 57 -0.35 14.19 7.80
C THR A 57 0.20 13.18 8.81
N GLY A 58 0.22 11.90 8.44
CA GLY A 58 0.69 10.84 9.30
C GLY A 58 0.49 9.46 8.69
N ARG A 59 0.82 8.46 9.50
CA ARG A 59 0.64 7.04 9.19
C ARG A 59 -0.83 6.74 8.90
N ARG A 60 -1.10 5.86 7.93
CA ARG A 60 -2.47 5.39 7.65
C ARG A 60 -2.80 4.22 8.55
N ASP A 61 -3.96 4.31 9.19
CA ASP A 61 -4.48 3.25 10.05
C ASP A 61 -5.12 2.13 9.22
N CYS A 62 -5.11 0.92 9.76
CA CYS A 62 -5.89 -0.21 9.24
C CYS A 62 -7.24 -0.33 9.96
N HIS A 63 -8.29 0.21 9.36
CA HIS A 63 -9.60 0.29 10.01
C HIS A 63 -10.34 -1.06 10.02
N ILE A 64 -10.77 -1.50 11.21
CA ILE A 64 -11.76 -2.57 11.42
C ILE A 64 -13.09 -1.88 11.77
N THR A 65 -14.15 -2.18 11.03
CA THR A 65 -15.47 -1.59 11.32
C THR A 65 -16.11 -2.25 12.56
N GLU A 66 -17.05 -1.57 13.21
CA GLU A 66 -17.69 -2.08 14.44
C GLU A 66 -18.32 -3.46 14.27
N GLY A 67 -19.02 -3.69 13.15
CA GLY A 67 -19.65 -4.97 12.82
C GLY A 67 -18.67 -6.09 12.46
N GLU A 68 -17.37 -5.78 12.37
CA GLU A 68 -16.32 -6.68 11.92
C GLU A 68 -15.32 -7.06 13.03
N LYS A 69 -15.49 -6.52 14.25
CA LYS A 69 -14.58 -6.73 15.38
C LYS A 69 -14.38 -8.19 15.75
N GLU A 70 -15.43 -9.00 15.65
CA GLU A 70 -15.41 -10.43 15.99
C GLU A 70 -14.79 -11.31 14.88
N VAL A 71 -14.30 -10.72 13.78
CA VAL A 71 -13.73 -11.47 12.65
C VAL A 71 -12.21 -11.62 12.82
N PRO A 72 -11.68 -12.80 13.22
CA PRO A 72 -10.29 -12.92 13.66
C PRO A 72 -9.27 -12.57 12.57
N ARG A 73 -9.56 -12.92 11.30
CA ARG A 73 -8.68 -12.62 10.17
C ARG A 73 -8.47 -11.11 9.94
N LEU A 74 -9.43 -10.27 10.34
CA LEU A 74 -9.31 -8.83 10.22
C LEU A 74 -8.40 -8.27 11.30
N HIS A 75 -8.41 -8.86 12.50
CA HIS A 75 -7.46 -8.52 13.55
C HIS A 75 -6.02 -8.88 13.16
N VAL A 76 -5.81 -10.07 12.59
CA VAL A 76 -4.49 -10.48 12.04
C VAL A 76 -4.01 -9.52 10.95
N ALA A 77 -4.92 -9.03 10.10
CA ALA A 77 -4.59 -8.10 9.04
C ALA A 77 -4.25 -6.70 9.58
N SER A 78 -5.00 -6.23 10.57
CA SER A 78 -4.74 -4.96 11.25
C SER A 78 -3.41 -5.03 12.00
N ASP A 79 -3.15 -6.05 12.80
CA ASP A 79 -1.88 -6.24 13.51
C ASP A 79 -0.68 -6.29 12.57
N PHE A 80 -0.82 -6.98 11.42
CA PHE A 80 0.22 -7.00 10.41
C PHE A 80 0.51 -5.60 9.86
N TRP A 81 -0.54 -4.86 9.49
CA TRP A 81 -0.41 -3.50 9.02
C TRP A 81 0.23 -2.59 10.06
N GLU A 82 -0.25 -2.63 11.30
CA GLU A 82 0.20 -1.76 12.39
C GLU A 82 1.63 -2.04 12.85
N ARG A 83 2.06 -3.31 12.84
CA ARG A 83 3.34 -3.71 13.46
C ARG A 83 4.44 -4.11 12.49
N ARG A 84 4.10 -4.48 11.25
CA ARG A 84 5.07 -5.02 10.28
C ARG A 84 5.26 -4.14 9.05
N VAL A 85 4.31 -3.25 8.77
CA VAL A 85 4.35 -2.37 7.59
C VAL A 85 4.82 -0.99 7.98
N GLU A 86 6.02 -0.64 7.49
CA GLU A 86 6.52 0.73 7.49
C GLU A 86 5.88 1.52 6.36
N GLN A 87 5.60 2.80 6.62
CA GLN A 87 4.91 3.66 5.68
C GLN A 87 5.73 4.91 5.40
N TYR A 88 5.94 5.18 4.11
CA TYR A 88 6.65 6.33 3.61
C TYR A 88 5.75 7.13 2.69
N GLN A 89 6.01 8.43 2.61
CA GLN A 89 5.33 9.32 1.70
C GLN A 89 6.37 10.06 0.87
N VAL A 90 6.09 10.14 -0.42
CA VAL A 90 6.85 10.94 -1.38
C VAL A 90 5.87 11.87 -2.07
N GLN A 91 6.01 13.17 -1.82
CA GLN A 91 5.30 14.17 -2.60
C GLN A 91 6.14 14.46 -3.84
N LEU A 92 5.58 14.19 -5.01
CA LEU A 92 6.20 14.57 -6.28
C LEU A 92 6.15 16.09 -6.38
N ASP A 93 7.29 16.72 -6.58
CA ASP A 93 7.30 18.11 -6.99
C ASP A 93 6.76 18.22 -8.44
N ALA A 94 6.31 19.42 -8.81
CA ALA A 94 5.67 19.66 -10.10
C ALA A 94 6.60 19.39 -11.28
N GLU A 95 7.90 19.65 -11.13
CA GLU A 95 8.89 19.44 -12.18
C GLU A 95 9.12 17.95 -12.40
N LEU A 96 9.33 17.17 -11.33
CA LEU A 96 9.49 15.72 -11.39
C LEU A 96 8.23 15.04 -11.95
N ALA A 97 7.04 15.50 -11.55
CA ALA A 97 5.78 15.02 -12.11
C ALA A 97 5.70 15.29 -13.62
N PHE A 98 6.08 16.49 -14.06
CA PHE A 98 6.13 16.85 -15.47
C PHE A 98 7.12 15.96 -16.25
N GLN A 99 8.34 15.76 -15.73
CA GLN A 99 9.35 14.92 -16.37
C GLN A 99 8.90 13.45 -16.48
N LEU A 100 8.20 12.92 -15.47
CA LEU A 100 7.62 11.57 -15.52
C LEU A 100 6.57 11.44 -16.64
N VAL A 101 5.73 12.46 -16.83
CA VAL A 101 4.74 12.50 -17.92
C VAL A 101 5.42 12.55 -19.30
N VAL A 102 6.48 13.37 -19.44
CA VAL A 102 7.27 13.45 -20.67
C VAL A 102 7.95 12.11 -20.99
N ALA A 103 8.54 11.45 -19.99
CA ALA A 103 9.16 10.14 -20.18
C ALA A 103 8.13 9.07 -20.58
N ALA A 104 6.97 9.05 -19.92
CA ALA A 104 5.91 8.09 -20.21
C ALA A 104 5.29 8.25 -21.60
N SER A 105 5.23 9.48 -22.13
CA SER A 105 4.70 9.75 -23.48
C SER A 105 5.68 9.32 -24.58
N LYS A 106 7.00 9.54 -24.39
CA LYS A 106 8.04 9.07 -25.30
C LYS A 106 8.09 7.55 -25.46
N GLY A 107 7.76 6.80 -24.40
CA GLY A 107 7.70 5.34 -24.45
C GLY A 107 6.48 4.74 -25.17
N ARG A 108 5.47 5.55 -25.52
CA ARG A 108 4.24 5.09 -26.22
C ARG A 108 4.26 5.34 -27.73
N SER A 109 5.26 6.07 -28.21
CA SER A 109 5.44 6.46 -29.61
C SER A 109 6.39 5.53 -30.38
N GLY A 110 6.66 4.33 -29.85
CA GLY A 110 7.51 3.29 -30.45
C GLY A 110 6.76 2.00 -30.70
#